data_AF-A0A2N3WHM9-F1
#
_entry.id   AF-A0A2N3WHM9-F1
#
_cell.length_a   1.000
_cell.length_b   1.000
_cell.length_c   1.000
_cell.angle_alpha   90.00
_cell.angle_beta   90.00
_cell.angle_gamma   90.00
#
_symmetry.space_group_name_H-M   'P 1'
#
loop_
_entity.id
_entity.type
_entity.pdbx_description
1 polymer ?
#
loop_
_entity_poly.entity_id
_entity_poly.type
_entity_poly.pdbx_seq_one_letter_code
_entity_poly.pdbx_strand_id
1 'polypeptide(L)'
;MSGLAEIHQLLTAARAGVGDGRAHAERARTLLGDARRALVDAQAKADPWLPGQWAQADEAIEHLLTRLAAADDLVGGYQSRL
;
A
#
# COMPACT_ATOMS: atom_id res chain seq x y z
N MET A 1 -16.36 -22.04 -25.16
CA MET A 1 -16.03 -20.62 -24.92
C MET A 1 -15.77 -20.38 -23.43
N SER A 2 -14.82 -21.09 -22.79
CA SER A 2 -14.54 -20.96 -21.34
C SER A 2 -13.40 -19.99 -21.01
N GLY A 3 -12.42 -19.81 -21.91
CA GLY A 3 -11.20 -19.06 -21.61
C GLY A 3 -11.40 -17.56 -21.30
N LEU A 4 -12.35 -16.88 -21.96
CA LEU A 4 -12.59 -15.45 -21.69
C LEU A 4 -13.19 -15.22 -20.29
N ALA A 5 -14.13 -16.07 -19.87
CA ALA A 5 -14.73 -15.99 -18.54
C ALA A 5 -13.68 -16.27 -17.46
N GLU A 6 -12.79 -17.23 -17.68
CA GLU A 6 -11.68 -17.55 -16.78
C GLU A 6 -10.68 -16.39 -16.67
N ILE A 7 -10.29 -15.77 -17.79
CA ILE A 7 -9.44 -14.57 -17.79
C ILE A 7 -10.10 -13.42 -17.01
N HIS A 8 -11.41 -13.20 -17.20
CA HIS A 8 -12.14 -12.15 -16.49
C HIS A 8 -12.16 -12.39 -14.97
N GLN A 9 -12.36 -13.64 -14.55
CA GLN A 9 -12.29 -14.04 -13.14
C GLN A 9 -10.90 -13.82 -12.55
N LEU A 10 -9.84 -14.24 -13.25
CA LEU A 10 -8.46 -14.07 -12.80
C LEU A 10 -8.09 -12.58 -12.65
N LEU A 11 -8.48 -11.73 -13.62
CA LEU A 11 -8.25 -10.29 -13.53
C LEU A 11 -9.03 -9.66 -12.38
N THR A 12 -10.25 -10.11 -12.13
CA THR A 12 -11.07 -9.63 -11.01
C THR A 12 -10.42 -9.99 -9.67
N ALA A 13 -9.94 -11.23 -9.53
CA ALA A 13 -9.22 -11.68 -8.35
C ALA A 13 -7.91 -10.91 -8.15
N ALA A 14 -7.15 -10.67 -9.21
CA ALA A 14 -5.94 -9.86 -9.16
C ALA A 14 -6.23 -8.43 -8.69
N ARG A 15 -7.28 -7.80 -9.23
CA ARG A 15 -7.70 -6.46 -8.84
C ARG A 15 -8.13 -6.37 -7.37
N ALA A 16 -8.89 -7.37 -6.89
CA ALA A 16 -9.25 -7.47 -5.49
C ALA A 16 -8.00 -7.56 -4.58
N GLY A 17 -7.04 -8.42 -4.94
CA GLY A 17 -5.78 -8.55 -4.19
C GLY A 17 -4.94 -7.27 -4.18
N VAL A 18 -4.92 -6.49 -5.27
CA VAL A 18 -4.28 -5.17 -5.30
C VAL A 18 -5.00 -4.19 -4.37
N GLY A 19 -6.33 -4.19 -4.36
CA GLY A 19 -7.14 -3.40 -3.44
C GLY A 19 -6.86 -3.71 -1.97
N ASP A 20 -6.83 -5.00 -1.62
CA ASP A 20 -6.48 -5.45 -0.27
C ASP A 20 -5.06 -5.05 0.12
N GLY A 21 -4.10 -5.25 -0.79
CA GLY A 21 -2.70 -4.83 -0.60
C GLY A 21 -2.59 -3.32 -0.33
N ARG A 22 -3.36 -2.50 -1.05
CA ARG A 22 -3.41 -1.05 -0.83
C ARG A 22 -3.98 -0.72 0.54
N ALA A 23 -5.09 -1.34 0.93
CA ALA A 23 -5.70 -1.14 2.24
C ALA A 23 -4.73 -1.48 3.38
N HIS A 24 -3.97 -2.57 3.24
CA HIS A 24 -2.94 -2.94 4.21
C HIS A 24 -1.78 -1.94 4.25
N ALA A 25 -1.30 -1.45 3.10
CA ALA A 25 -0.23 -0.46 3.04
C ALA A 25 -0.64 0.90 3.66
N GLU A 26 -1.85 1.39 3.38
CA GLU A 26 -2.40 2.60 4.01
C GLU A 26 -2.54 2.45 5.53
N ARG A 27 -2.97 1.26 5.98
CA ARG A 27 -3.05 0.95 7.41
C ARG A 27 -1.65 0.91 8.05
N ALA A 28 -0.66 0.33 7.37
CA ALA A 28 0.73 0.32 7.84
C ALA A 28 1.29 1.74 7.96
N ARG A 29 1.01 2.62 6.99
CA ARG A 29 1.38 4.04 7.03
C ARG A 29 0.77 4.76 8.23
N THR A 30 -0.51 4.52 8.48
CA THR A 30 -1.23 5.10 9.63
C THR A 30 -0.60 4.65 10.95
N LEU A 31 -0.36 3.35 11.09
CA LEU A 31 0.28 2.77 12.29
C LEU A 31 1.69 3.29 12.50
N LEU A 32 2.47 3.47 11.43
CA LEU A 32 3.79 4.09 11.51
C LEU A 32 3.64 5.52 12.04
N GLY A 33 2.77 6.35 11.45
CA GLY A 33 2.51 7.71 11.92
C GLY A 33 2.06 7.79 13.37
N ASP A 34 1.19 6.88 13.82
CA ASP A 34 0.74 6.79 15.21
C ASP A 34 1.90 6.41 16.16
N ALA A 35 2.73 5.45 15.78
CA ALA A 35 3.92 5.06 16.54
C ALA A 35 4.93 6.22 16.63
N ARG A 36 5.07 7.03 15.57
CA ARG A 36 5.93 8.23 15.59
C ARG A 36 5.47 9.19 16.68
N ARG A 37 4.16 9.48 16.66
CA ARG A 37 3.53 10.40 17.61
C ARG A 37 3.73 9.90 19.04
N ALA A 38 3.41 8.63 19.30
CA ALA A 38 3.61 8.04 20.62
C ALA A 38 5.08 8.13 21.12
N LEU A 39 6.06 7.88 20.26
CA LEU A 39 7.48 7.98 20.61
C LEU A 39 7.94 9.42 20.86
N VAL A 40 7.47 10.37 20.05
CA VAL A 40 7.79 11.80 20.19
C VAL A 40 7.16 12.36 21.46
N ASP A 41 5.89 12.08 21.68
CA ASP A 41 5.11 12.58 22.81
C ASP A 41 5.68 12.05 24.14
N ALA A 42 6.08 10.77 24.18
CA ALA A 42 6.71 10.17 25.35
C ALA A 42 8.07 10.80 25.71
N GLN A 43 8.79 11.34 24.72
CA GLN A 43 10.10 11.96 24.96
C GLN A 43 10.00 13.41 25.45
N ALA A 44 8.90 14.12 25.13
CA ALA A 44 8.60 15.46 25.62
C ALA A 44 9.78 16.47 25.54
N LYS A 45 10.62 16.38 24.49
CA LYS A 45 11.82 17.21 24.30
C LYS A 45 11.86 17.88 22.93
N ALA A 46 12.64 18.95 22.83
CA ALA A 46 12.74 19.77 21.63
C ALA A 46 13.30 19.04 20.39
N ASP A 47 14.18 18.05 20.59
CA ASP A 47 14.70 17.18 19.53
C ASP A 47 14.46 15.69 19.87
N PRO A 48 13.26 15.16 19.56
CA PRO A 48 12.89 13.77 19.77
C PRO A 48 13.76 12.84 18.93
N TRP A 49 14.33 11.82 19.56
CA TRP A 49 15.02 10.76 18.83
C TRP A 49 14.01 9.89 18.08
N LEU A 50 14.37 9.49 16.86
CA LEU A 50 13.67 8.46 16.10
C LEU A 50 14.67 7.37 15.66
N PRO A 51 14.23 6.11 15.56
CA PRO A 51 15.01 5.04 14.95
C PRO A 51 15.50 5.41 13.54
N GLY A 52 16.74 5.08 13.20
CA GLY A 52 17.31 5.39 11.88
C GLY A 52 16.58 4.70 10.71
N GLN A 53 15.87 3.61 10.97
CA GLN A 53 15.08 2.87 9.99
C GLN A 53 13.75 3.56 9.66
N TRP A 54 13.37 4.60 10.39
CA TRP A 54 12.07 5.25 10.25
C TRP A 54 11.84 5.81 8.85
N ALA A 55 12.81 6.58 8.36
CA ALA A 55 12.73 7.18 7.03
C ALA A 55 12.64 6.12 5.93
N GLN A 56 13.37 5.01 6.10
CA GLN A 56 13.36 3.89 5.16
C GLN A 56 12.00 3.17 5.16
N ALA A 57 11.39 2.98 6.33
CA ALA A 57 10.08 2.36 6.44
C ALA A 57 8.98 3.23 5.79
N ASP A 58 9.02 4.54 6.00
CA ASP A 58 8.09 5.49 5.39
C ASP A 58 8.23 5.50 3.87
N GLU A 59 9.46 5.62 3.35
CA GLU A 59 9.75 5.58 1.93
C GLU A 59 9.34 4.24 1.28
N ALA A 60 9.58 3.11 1.96
CA ALA A 60 9.18 1.80 1.46
C ALA A 60 7.66 1.65 1.33
N ILE A 61 6.88 2.21 2.27
CA ILE A 61 5.42 2.21 2.21
C ILE A 61 4.92 3.09 1.07
N GLU A 62 5.48 4.28 0.89
CA GLU A 62 5.14 5.17 -0.23
C GLU A 62 5.43 4.52 -1.59
N HIS A 63 6.59 3.86 -1.72
CA HIS A 63 6.96 3.13 -2.92
C HIS A 63 6.00 1.96 -3.19
N LEU A 64 5.61 1.22 -2.15
CA LEU A 64 4.63 0.14 -2.25
C LEU A 64 3.26 0.66 -2.71
N LEU A 65 2.76 1.75 -2.13
CA LEU A 65 1.49 2.38 -2.52
C LEU A 65 1.50 2.83 -3.98
N THR A 66 2.61 3.44 -4.42
CA THR A 66 2.79 3.85 -5.82
C THR A 66 2.73 2.65 -6.77
N ARG A 67 3.41 1.55 -6.42
CA ARG A 67 3.41 0.31 -7.22
C ARG A 67 2.04 -0.34 -7.28
N LEU A 68 1.29 -0.34 -6.17
CA LEU A 68 -0.06 -0.89 -6.12
C LEU A 68 -1.04 -0.05 -6.93
N ALA A 69 -0.93 1.28 -6.90
CA ALA A 69 -1.72 2.15 -7.76
C ALA A 69 -1.46 1.87 -9.25
N ALA A 70 -0.19 1.77 -9.65
CA ALA A 70 0.16 1.42 -11.03
C ALA A 70 -0.35 0.03 -11.44
N ALA A 71 -0.35 -0.94 -10.51
CA ALA A 71 -0.90 -2.27 -10.77
C ALA A 71 -2.42 -2.26 -10.97
N ASP A 72 -3.17 -1.49 -10.17
CA ASP A 72 -4.63 -1.34 -10.34
C ASP A 72 -4.96 -0.68 -11.68
N ASP A 73 -4.22 0.36 -12.07
CA ASP A 73 -4.38 1.03 -13.36
C ASP A 73 -4.14 0.07 -14.53
N LEU A 74 -3.10 -0.77 -14.44
CA LEU A 74 -2.80 -1.77 -15.47
C LEU A 74 -3.90 -2.82 -15.57
N VAL A 75 -4.31 -3.42 -14.44
CA VAL A 75 -5.35 -4.46 -14.42
C VAL A 75 -6.69 -3.90 -14.89
N GLY A 76 -7.09 -2.72 -14.41
CA GLY A 76 -8.29 -2.02 -14.86
C GLY A 76 -8.24 -1.65 -16.34
N GLY A 77 -7.08 -1.23 -16.84
CA GLY A 77 -6.84 -0.95 -18.25
C GLY A 77 -6.99 -2.19 -19.13
N TYR A 78 -6.51 -3.35 -18.68
CA TYR A 78 -6.73 -4.62 -19.39
C TYR A 78 -8.20 -5.06 -19.34
N GLN A 79 -8.86 -4.99 -18.19
CA GLN A 79 -10.26 -5.36 -18.03
C GLN A 79 -11.21 -4.54 -18.91
N SER A 80 -10.93 -3.26 -19.13
CA SER A 80 -11.79 -2.39 -19.95
C SER A 80 -11.67 -2.63 -21.46
N ARG A 81 -10.64 -3.37 -21.91
CA ARG A 81 -10.38 -3.68 -23.32
C ARG A 81 -10.77 -5.09 -23.73
N LEU A 82 -11.15 -5.94 -22.76
CA LEU A 82 -11.70 -7.28 -22.96
C LEU A 82 -13.21 -7.20 -23.20
#